data_AF-A0A1G5EDZ1-F1
#
_entry.id   AF-A0A1G5EDZ1-F1
#
_cell.length_a   1.000
_cell.length_b   1.000
_cell.length_c   1.000
_cell.angle_alpha   90.00
_cell.angle_beta   90.00
_cell.angle_gamma   90.00
#
_symmetry.space_group_name_H-M   'P 1'
#
loop_
_entity.id
_entity.type
_entity.pdbx_description
1 polymer ?
#
loop_
_entity_poly.entity_id
_entity_poly.type
_entity_poly.pdbx_seq_one_letter_code
_entity_poly.pdbx_strand_id
1 'polypeptide(L)'
;MAITYNKDKRSGLTYAYETSYVWDKEKKQSRSKRTLIGRVDEATGKIVPTDGRGRKRSPNYVPAEDEYEMPKTMKELKSEIRRLLEENSVLRKEIQTLKSKRSR
;
A
#
# COMPACT_ATOMS: atom_id res chain seq x y z
N MET A 1 -12.37 15.91 6.38
CA MET A 1 -11.58 15.77 5.14
C MET A 1 -12.35 16.38 3.98
N ALA A 2 -11.67 16.78 2.91
CA ALA A 2 -12.28 17.29 1.68
C ALA A 2 -11.53 16.74 0.45
N ILE A 3 -12.23 16.57 -0.68
CA ILE A 3 -11.59 16.23 -1.95
C ILE A 3 -11.20 17.54 -2.64
N THR A 4 -9.93 17.68 -3.01
CA THR A 4 -9.41 18.83 -3.75
C THR A 4 -8.90 18.41 -5.12
N TYR A 5 -9.17 19.22 -6.12
CA TYR A 5 -8.74 18.99 -7.50
C TYR A 5 -7.59 19.93 -7.84
N ASN A 6 -6.55 19.40 -8.50
CA ASN A 6 -5.40 20.16 -8.93
C ASN A 6 -5.09 19.86 -10.38
N LYS A 7 -5.15 20.88 -11.24
CA LYS A 7 -4.85 20.76 -12.66
C LYS A 7 -3.35 20.94 -12.87
N ASP A 8 -2.70 19.90 -13.37
CA ASP A 8 -1.31 19.97 -13.80
C ASP A 8 -1.24 20.77 -15.11
N LYS A 9 -0.58 21.92 -15.06
CA LYS A 9 -0.44 22.81 -16.22
C LYS A 9 0.43 22.22 -17.33
N ARG A 10 1.30 21.26 -17.02
CA ARG A 10 2.22 20.65 -17.99
C ARG A 10 1.52 19.60 -18.85
N SER A 11 0.75 18.73 -18.21
CA SER A 11 0.06 17.62 -18.88
C SER A 11 -1.41 17.91 -19.20
N GLY A 12 -1.97 19.00 -18.66
CA GLY A 12 -3.40 19.33 -18.75
C GLY A 12 -4.29 18.51 -17.81
N LEU A 13 -3.74 17.48 -17.16
CA LEU A 13 -4.50 16.51 -16.38
C LEU A 13 -4.95 17.06 -15.03
N THR A 14 -6.17 16.71 -14.62
CA THR A 14 -6.69 17.06 -13.30
C THR A 14 -6.52 15.89 -12.34
N TYR A 15 -5.83 16.12 -11.22
CA TYR A 15 -5.64 15.14 -10.15
C TYR A 15 -6.54 15.42 -8.96
N ALA A 16 -7.11 14.37 -8.39
CA ALA A 16 -7.94 14.44 -7.20
C ALA A 16 -7.13 13.99 -5.96
N TYR A 17 -7.25 14.75 -4.87
CA TYR A 17 -6.58 14.50 -3.61
C TYR A 17 -7.57 14.48 -2.46
N GLU A 18 -7.49 13.46 -1.62
CA GLU A 18 -8.09 13.52 -0.29
C GLU A 18 -7.21 14.41 0.59
N THR A 19 -7.78 15.49 1.11
CA THR A 19 -7.07 16.49 1.91
C THR A 19 -7.60 16.49 3.33
N SER A 20 -6.68 16.35 4.30
CA SER A 20 -6.95 16.56 5.72
C SER A 20 -6.15 17.76 6.22
N TYR A 21 -6.71 18.45 7.22
CA TYR A 21 -6.09 19.61 7.85
C TYR A 21 -5.81 19.24 9.31
N VAL A 22 -4.57 19.44 9.73
CA VAL A 22 -4.10 19.11 11.07
C VAL A 22 -3.41 20.35 11.64
N TRP A 23 -3.58 20.60 12.93
CA TRP A 23 -2.83 21.62 13.64
C TRP A 23 -1.45 21.08 14.01
N ASP A 24 -0.40 21.65 13.43
CA ASP A 24 0.98 21.33 13.77
C ASP A 24 1.35 22.08 15.06
N LYS A 25 1.45 21.35 16.18
CA LYS A 25 1.73 21.92 17.50
C LYS A 25 3.16 22.44 17.65
N GLU A 26 4.12 21.83 16.95
CA GLU A 26 5.52 22.23 16.98
C GLU A 26 5.70 23.56 16.25
N LYS A 27 5.14 23.65 15.04
CA LYS A 27 5.24 24.85 14.20
C LYS A 27 4.12 25.86 14.44
N LYS A 28 3.19 25.58 15.37
CA LYS A 28 2.03 26.39 15.75
C LYS A 28 1.24 26.94 14.55
N GLN A 29 1.00 26.10 13.54
CA GLN A 29 0.28 26.50 12.33
C GLN A 29 -0.58 25.36 11.78
N SER A 30 -1.61 25.70 11.01
CA SER A 30 -2.37 24.70 10.27
C SER A 30 -1.52 24.12 9.13
N ARG A 31 -1.56 22.81 8.97
CA ARG A 31 -0.91 22.09 7.87
C ARG A 31 -1.91 21.20 7.18
N SER A 32 -1.83 21.15 5.86
CA SER A 32 -2.60 20.23 5.05
C SER A 32 -1.78 19.00 4.70
N LYS A 33 -2.40 17.83 4.81
CA LYS A 33 -1.88 16.56 4.29
C LYS A 33 -2.76 16.14 3.11
N ARG A 34 -2.12 15.86 1.98
CA ARG A 34 -2.81 15.49 0.73
C ARG A 34 -2.41 14.08 0.34
N THR A 35 -3.40 13.23 0.09
CA THR A 35 -3.22 11.87 -0.42
C THR A 35 -3.80 11.82 -1.83
N LEU A 36 -2.97 11.48 -2.83
CA LEU A 36 -3.45 11.27 -4.19
C LEU A 36 -4.44 10.10 -4.19
N ILE A 37 -5.65 10.34 -4.69
CA ILE A 37 -6.69 9.31 -4.82
C ILE A 37 -6.86 8.88 -6.28
N GLY A 38 -6.56 9.75 -7.24
CA GLY A 38 -6.54 9.41 -8.66
C GLY A 38 -6.49 10.63 -9.57
N ARG A 39 -6.69 10.40 -10.86
CA ARG A 39 -6.89 11.42 -11.90
C ARG A 39 -8.37 11.54 -12.20
N VAL A 40 -8.84 12.73 -12.54
CA VAL A 40 -10.21 12.94 -13.03
C VAL A 40 -10.23 12.59 -14.52
N ASP A 41 -11.16 11.74 -14.91
CA ASP A 41 -11.52 11.54 -16.31
C ASP A 41 -12.38 12.71 -16.78
N GLU A 42 -11.91 13.43 -17.79
CA GLU A 42 -12.58 14.64 -18.29
C GLU A 42 -13.93 14.31 -18.96
N ALA A 43 -14.09 13.11 -19.51
CA ALA A 43 -15.33 12.71 -20.17
C ALA A 43 -16.43 12.35 -19.16
N THR A 44 -16.07 11.70 -18.05
CA THR A 44 -17.04 11.17 -17.08
C THR A 44 -17.10 11.94 -15.77
N GLY A 45 -16.13 12.81 -15.50
CA GLY A 45 -15.95 13.49 -14.22
C GLY A 45 -15.55 12.55 -13.07
N LYS A 46 -15.34 11.26 -13.34
CA LYS A 46 -15.02 10.25 -12.31
C LYS A 46 -13.53 10.27 -11.98
N ILE A 47 -13.21 9.88 -10.75
CA ILE A 47 -11.82 9.74 -10.29
C ILE A 47 -11.34 8.32 -10.63
N VAL A 48 -10.33 8.22 -11.48
CA VAL A 48 -9.70 6.99 -11.94
C VAL A 48 -8.32 6.83 -11.28
N PRO A 49 -7.95 5.63 -10.77
CA PRO A 49 -6.62 5.40 -10.21
C PRO A 49 -5.51 5.69 -11.21
N THR A 50 -4.37 6.21 -10.73
CA THR A 50 -3.21 6.54 -11.57
C THR A 50 -2.14 5.45 -11.46
N ASP A 51 -1.59 4.97 -12.58
CA ASP A 51 -0.37 4.14 -12.75
C ASP A 51 0.12 3.34 -11.51
N GLY A 52 -0.77 2.54 -10.91
CA GLY A 52 -0.48 1.71 -9.72
C GLY A 52 -0.72 2.36 -8.35
N ARG A 53 -0.70 3.70 -8.24
CA ARG A 53 -1.04 4.42 -7.00
C ARG A 53 -2.56 4.44 -6.80
N GLY A 54 -3.03 3.66 -5.82
CA GLY A 54 -4.46 3.49 -5.56
C GLY A 54 -5.09 2.29 -6.27
N ARG A 55 -4.30 1.39 -6.87
CA ARG A 55 -4.78 0.13 -7.46
C ARG A 55 -5.71 -0.63 -6.49
N LYS A 56 -5.32 -0.77 -5.22
CA LYS A 56 -6.12 -1.44 -4.18
C LYS A 56 -7.45 -0.76 -3.84
N ARG A 57 -7.66 0.49 -4.29
CA ARG A 57 -8.89 1.27 -4.08
C ARG A 57 -9.83 1.22 -5.30
N SER A 58 -9.42 0.57 -6.39
CA SER A 58 -10.29 0.37 -7.56
C SER A 58 -11.43 -0.60 -7.21
N PRO A 59 -12.68 -0.33 -7.63
CA PRO A 59 -13.77 -1.29 -7.54
C PRO A 59 -13.48 -2.61 -8.27
N ASN A 60 -12.59 -2.57 -9.26
CA ASN A 60 -12.21 -3.73 -10.07
C ASN A 60 -10.90 -4.38 -9.58
N TYR A 61 -10.42 -4.03 -8.38
CA TYR A 61 -9.22 -4.64 -7.83
C TYR A 61 -9.54 -6.04 -7.32
N VAL A 62 -8.97 -7.03 -7.98
CA VAL A 62 -8.92 -8.42 -7.52
C VAL A 62 -7.47 -8.68 -7.07
N PRO A 63 -7.23 -8.98 -5.79
CA PRO A 63 -5.93 -9.45 -5.31
C PRO A 63 -5.53 -10.74 -6.04
N ALA A 64 -4.24 -10.91 -6.35
CA ALA A 64 -3.77 -12.20 -6.83
C ALA A 64 -3.76 -13.21 -5.68
N GLU A 65 -3.91 -14.50 -5.98
CA GLU A 65 -3.97 -15.58 -4.98
C GLU A 65 -2.67 -15.68 -4.15
N ASP A 66 -1.55 -15.29 -4.73
CA ASP A 66 -0.22 -15.23 -4.13
C ASP A 66 0.11 -13.85 -3.52
N GLU A 67 -0.79 -12.88 -3.57
CA GLU A 67 -0.56 -11.55 -3.01
C GLU A 67 -0.65 -11.59 -1.48
N TYR A 68 0.49 -11.42 -0.80
CA TYR A 68 0.54 -11.41 0.66
C TYR A 68 -0.37 -10.32 1.25
N GLU A 69 -1.36 -10.75 2.04
CA GLU A 69 -2.16 -9.85 2.86
C GLU A 69 -1.53 -9.65 4.22
N MET A 70 -1.26 -8.39 4.56
CA MET A 70 -0.75 -8.06 5.88
C MET A 70 -1.84 -8.31 6.94
N PRO A 71 -1.52 -9.03 8.03
CA PRO A 71 -2.42 -9.22 9.16
C PRO A 71 -2.97 -7.88 9.67
N LYS A 72 -4.29 -7.78 9.82
CA LYS A 72 -4.96 -6.54 10.23
C LYS A 72 -5.05 -6.43 11.75
N THR A 73 -4.99 -7.55 12.45
CA THR A 73 -5.06 -7.61 13.91
C THR A 73 -3.75 -8.10 14.54
N MET A 74 -3.53 -7.70 15.80
CA MET A 74 -2.38 -8.17 16.57
C MET A 74 -2.40 -9.70 16.79
N LYS A 75 -3.59 -10.30 16.84
CA LYS A 75 -3.75 -11.75 16.99
C LYS A 75 -3.28 -12.49 15.74
N GLU A 76 -3.74 -12.05 14.56
CA GLU A 76 -3.33 -12.58 13.27
C GLU A 76 -1.82 -12.36 13.02
N LEU A 77 -1.31 -11.18 13.40
CA LEU A 77 0.11 -10.89 13.28
C LEU A 77 0.96 -11.83 14.13
N LYS A 78 0.54 -12.11 15.36
CA LYS A 78 1.23 -13.06 16.23
C LYS A 78 1.19 -14.49 15.70
N SER A 79 0.06 -14.93 15.14
CA SER A 79 -0.01 -16.26 14.51
C SER A 79 0.89 -16.34 13.28
N GLU A 80 0.94 -15.28 12.48
CA GLU A 80 1.76 -15.21 11.28
C GLU A 80 3.26 -15.23 11.62
N ILE A 81 3.67 -14.51 12.66
CA ILE A 81 5.05 -14.56 13.15
C ILE A 81 5.44 -15.98 13.58
N ARG A 82 4.56 -16.71 14.29
CA ARG A 82 4.84 -18.10 14.68
C ARG A 82 4.99 -19.00 13.46
N ARG A 83 4.09 -18.89 12.49
CA ARG A 83 4.13 -19.64 11.23
C ARG A 83 5.46 -19.42 10.51
N LEU A 84 5.84 -18.15 10.32
CA LEU A 84 7.08 -17.77 9.65
C LEU A 84 8.33 -18.24 10.39
N LEU A 85 8.32 -18.24 11.73
CA LEU A 85 9.44 -18.75 12.54
C LEU A 85 9.61 -20.27 12.36
N GLU A 86 8.50 -21.00 12.35
CA GLU A 86 8.49 -22.45 12.16
C GLU A 86 8.98 -22.83 10.77
N GLU A 87 8.44 -22.18 9.73
CA GLU A 87 8.87 -22.34 8.34
C GLU A 87 10.37 -22.06 8.17
N ASN A 88 10.86 -20.96 8.74
CA ASN A 88 12.29 -20.64 8.75
C ASN A 88 13.14 -21.71 9.45
N SER A 89 12.63 -22.31 10.52
CA SER A 89 13.34 -23.36 11.24
C SER A 89 13.51 -24.62 10.38
N VAL A 90 12.47 -24.99 9.62
CA VAL A 90 12.47 -26.13 8.70
C VAL A 90 13.41 -25.88 7.54
N LEU A 91 13.27 -24.72 6.87
CA LEU A 91 14.12 -24.35 5.73
C LEU A 91 15.60 -24.30 6.11
N ARG A 92 15.93 -23.81 7.32
CA ARG A 92 17.32 -23.81 7.82
C ARG A 92 17.86 -25.23 8.00
N LYS A 93 17.06 -26.16 8.53
CA LYS A 93 17.45 -27.58 8.66
C LYS A 93 17.65 -28.22 7.29
N GLU A 94 16.74 -27.97 6.35
CA GLU A 94 16.83 -28.50 4.99
C GLU A 94 18.10 -28.00 4.28
N ILE A 95 18.37 -26.69 4.34
CA ILE A 95 19.62 -26.11 3.83
C ILE A 95 20.85 -26.76 4.45
N GLN A 96 20.84 -27.02 5.76
CA GLN A 96 21.95 -27.68 6.44
C GLN A 96 22.18 -29.11 5.92
N THR A 97 21.10 -29.87 5.72
CA THR A 97 21.19 -31.24 5.16
C THR A 97 21.65 -31.25 3.70
N LEU A 98 21.18 -30.30 2.87
CA LEU A 98 21.62 -30.18 1.48
C LEU A 98 23.10 -29.77 1.40
N LYS A 99 23.54 -28.84 2.26
CA LYS A 99 24.96 -28.45 2.34
C LYS A 99 25.85 -29.62 2.75
N SER A 100 25.43 -30.43 3.72
CA SER A 100 26.22 -31.60 4.14
C SER A 100 26.26 -32.70 3.07
N LYS A 101 25.19 -32.88 2.28
CA LYS A 101 25.17 -33.80 1.13
C LYS A 101 26.06 -33.33 -0.02
N ARG A 102 26.08 -32.04 -0.33
CA ARG A 102 26.90 -31.44 -1.40
C ARG A 102 28.40 -31.39 -1.05
N SER A 103 28.74 -31.48 0.24
CA SER A 103 30.13 -31.51 0.72
C SER A 103 30.74 -32.91 0.79
N ARG A 104 29.97 -33.98 0.47
CA ARG A 104 30.48 -35.34 0.24
C ARG A 104 30.64 -35.56 -1.26
#